data_AF-A0A426SFN1-F1
#
_entry.id   AF-A0A426SFN1-F1
#
_cell.length_a   1.000
_cell.length_b   1.000
_cell.length_c   1.000
_cell.angle_alpha   90.00
_cell.angle_beta   90.00
_cell.angle_gamma   90.00
#
_symmetry.space_group_name_H-M   'P 1'
#
loop_
_entity.id
_entity.type
_entity.pdbx_description
1 polymer ?
#
loop_
_entity_poly.entity_id
_entity_poly.type
_entity_poly.pdbx_seq_one_letter_code
_entity_poly.pdbx_strand_id
1 'polypeptide(L)'
;MPVDIRAVLHRVVDDVFDRSVFRREEDDREAPSAYRLRLSSARTLDDQERHASLAASYEWFEFHVSDLDVGTRRFDYGDDETEKEAELRNLAYIARAYLQGEGRVTYRPSLIRRRPLPTLTIETHGVRWRLGRRTSTEEDLENSS
;
A
#
# COMPACT_ATOMS: atom_id res chain seq x y z
N MET A 1 -26.20 3.79 -5.98
CA MET A 1 -25.99 4.23 -4.59
C MET A 1 -24.58 4.79 -4.55
N PRO A 2 -24.32 5.98 -3.98
CA PRO A 2 -22.96 6.49 -3.92
C PRO A 2 -22.10 5.51 -3.11
N VAL A 3 -20.94 5.14 -3.63
CA VAL A 3 -20.00 4.25 -2.93
C VAL A 3 -19.51 4.95 -1.67
N ASP A 4 -19.72 4.35 -0.50
CA ASP A 4 -19.15 4.83 0.75
C ASP A 4 -17.70 4.36 0.86
N ILE A 5 -16.78 5.13 0.26
CA ILE A 5 -15.38 4.73 0.17
C ILE A 5 -14.70 4.60 1.53
N ARG A 6 -15.15 5.34 2.55
CA ARG A 6 -14.66 5.19 3.92
C ARG A 6 -15.05 3.80 4.43
N ALA A 7 -16.32 3.43 4.31
CA ALA A 7 -16.78 2.13 4.74
C ALA A 7 -16.04 0.99 4.02
N VAL A 8 -15.79 1.11 2.71
CA VAL A 8 -15.02 0.14 1.94
C VAL A 8 -13.58 0.02 2.47
N LEU A 9 -12.88 1.14 2.69
CA LEU A 9 -11.52 1.13 3.22
C LEU A 9 -11.45 0.44 4.60
N HIS A 10 -12.37 0.77 5.50
CA HIS A 10 -12.41 0.13 6.83
C HIS A 10 -12.71 -1.36 6.72
N ARG A 11 -13.69 -1.76 5.91
CA ARG A 11 -14.04 -3.17 5.67
C ARG A 11 -12.84 -3.97 5.17
N VAL A 12 -12.14 -3.47 4.16
CA VAL A 12 -10.94 -4.12 3.61
C VAL A 12 -9.84 -4.25 4.67
N VAL A 13 -9.60 -3.19 5.46
CA VAL A 13 -8.57 -3.23 6.50
C VAL A 13 -8.95 -4.19 7.63
N ASP A 14 -10.23 -4.27 8.00
CA ASP A 14 -10.74 -5.23 8.97
C ASP A 14 -10.58 -6.68 8.48
N ASP A 15 -10.81 -6.93 7.19
CA ASP A 15 -10.71 -8.25 6.57
C ASP A 15 -9.26 -8.73 6.43
N VAL A 16 -8.35 -7.85 6.01
CA VAL A 16 -6.98 -8.22 5.63
C VAL A 16 -6.03 -8.26 6.83
N PHE A 17 -6.21 -7.36 7.79
CA PHE A 17 -5.27 -7.22 8.91
C PHE A 17 -5.85 -7.81 10.19
N ASP A 18 -5.06 -8.63 10.86
CA ASP A 18 -5.36 -9.11 12.20
C ASP A 18 -5.26 -7.98 13.25
N ARG A 19 -5.59 -8.32 14.50
CA ARG A 19 -5.57 -7.37 15.63
C ARG A 19 -4.17 -6.92 16.04
N SER A 20 -3.10 -7.47 15.44
CA SER A 20 -1.72 -7.12 15.77
C SER A 20 -1.22 -5.87 15.06
N VAL A 21 -1.97 -5.36 14.08
CA VAL A 21 -1.66 -4.12 13.37
C VAL A 21 -2.39 -2.95 14.02
N PHE A 22 -1.61 -1.96 14.46
CA PHE A 22 -2.14 -0.70 14.96
C PHE A 22 -2.61 0.17 13.79
N ARG A 23 -3.75 0.82 13.98
CA ARG A 23 -4.44 1.61 12.95
C ARG A 23 -4.73 3.00 13.48
N ARG A 24 -4.47 4.00 12.66
CA ARG A 24 -4.78 5.39 12.96
C ARG A 24 -5.36 6.09 11.73
N GLU A 25 -6.53 6.69 11.89
CA GLU A 25 -7.07 7.61 10.88
C GLU A 25 -6.19 8.87 10.84
N GLU A 26 -5.85 9.28 9.62
CA GLU A 26 -5.14 10.53 9.35
C GLU A 26 -5.99 11.41 8.44
N ASP A 27 -6.20 12.65 8.88
CA ASP A 27 -6.82 13.67 8.04
C ASP A 27 -5.80 14.17 7.00
N ASP A 28 -6.11 13.99 5.72
CA ASP A 28 -5.32 14.59 4.65
C ASP A 28 -5.88 15.97 4.28
N ARG A 29 -5.17 17.02 4.70
CA ARG A 29 -5.55 18.41 4.39
C ARG A 29 -5.40 18.76 2.91
N GLU A 30 -4.53 18.04 2.19
CA GLU A 30 -4.27 18.27 0.77
C GLU A 30 -5.29 17.52 -0.10
N ALA A 31 -5.88 16.44 0.42
CA ALA A 31 -6.95 15.68 -0.21
C ALA A 31 -8.14 15.44 0.75
N PRO A 32 -8.98 16.47 1.01
CA PRO A 32 -10.05 16.38 2.01
C PRO A 32 -11.14 15.35 1.72
N SER A 33 -11.23 14.89 0.47
CA SER A 33 -12.16 13.84 0.02
C SER A 33 -11.58 12.43 0.10
N ALA A 34 -10.31 12.29 0.51
CA ALA A 34 -9.66 11.00 0.69
C ALA A 34 -9.61 10.61 2.17
N TYR A 35 -9.77 9.32 2.44
CA TYR A 35 -9.64 8.73 3.76
C TYR A 35 -8.30 7.99 3.82
N ARG A 36 -7.49 8.29 4.84
CA ARG A 36 -6.19 7.63 5.04
C ARG A 36 -6.16 6.90 6.37
N LEU A 37 -5.66 5.67 6.31
CA LEU A 37 -5.32 4.86 7.47
C LEU A 37 -3.82 4.64 7.49
N ARG A 38 -3.17 5.08 8.56
CA ARG A 38 -1.81 4.68 8.90
C ARG A 38 -1.86 3.35 9.63
N LEU A 39 -1.02 2.43 9.17
CA LEU A 39 -0.89 1.06 9.64
C LEU A 39 0.51 0.89 10.22
N SER A 40 0.61 0.22 11.37
CA SER A 40 1.89 -0.03 12.03
C SER A 40 1.93 -1.45 12.59
N SER A 41 3.02 -2.16 12.36
CA SER A 41 3.20 -3.50 12.92
C SER A 41 3.48 -3.43 14.43
N ALA A 42 2.87 -4.31 15.22
CA ALA A 42 3.49 -4.70 16.47
C ALA A 42 4.85 -5.35 16.13
N ARG A 43 5.91 -4.98 16.87
CA ARG A 43 7.32 -5.33 16.56
C ARG A 43 7.48 -6.65 15.80
N THR A 44 8.06 -6.58 14.61
CA THR A 44 8.23 -7.75 13.74
C THR A 44 9.30 -8.70 14.26
N LEU A 45 9.48 -9.85 13.59
CA LEU A 45 10.48 -10.88 13.95
C LEU A 45 11.93 -10.33 14.02
N ASP A 46 12.21 -9.23 13.32
CA ASP A 46 13.49 -8.52 13.30
C ASP A 46 13.53 -7.33 14.31
N ASP A 47 12.56 -7.23 15.22
CA ASP A 47 12.37 -6.16 16.20
C ASP A 47 12.26 -4.76 15.57
N GLN A 48 11.94 -4.67 14.27
CA GLN A 48 11.68 -3.41 13.59
C GLN A 48 10.20 -3.04 13.67
N GLU A 49 9.93 -1.76 13.87
CA GLU A 49 8.60 -1.20 13.64
C GLU A 49 8.51 -0.78 12.18
N ARG A 50 7.41 -1.15 11.51
CA ARG A 50 7.19 -0.84 10.09
C ARG A 50 5.92 -0.03 9.96
N HIS A 51 5.99 1.02 9.13
CA HIS A 51 4.85 1.89 8.91
C HIS A 51 4.46 1.92 7.44
N ALA A 52 3.17 1.80 7.20
CA ALA A 52 2.56 2.00 5.90
C ALA A 52 1.29 2.83 6.03
N SER A 53 0.78 3.33 4.92
CA SER A 53 -0.54 3.92 4.85
C SER A 53 -1.31 3.39 3.66
N LEU A 54 -2.60 3.20 3.85
CA LEU A 54 -3.58 3.03 2.79
C LEU A 54 -4.43 4.29 2.72
N ALA A 55 -4.66 4.80 1.52
CA ALA A 55 -5.59 5.90 1.31
C ALA A 55 -6.56 5.57 0.18
N ALA A 56 -7.79 6.03 0.33
CA ALA A 56 -8.87 5.80 -0.61
C ALA A 56 -9.66 7.10 -0.83
N SER A 57 -9.88 7.41 -2.09
CA SER A 57 -10.85 8.41 -2.53
C SER A 57 -11.79 7.76 -3.55
N TYR A 58 -12.75 8.53 -4.05
CA TYR A 58 -13.63 8.04 -5.12
C TYR A 58 -12.87 7.66 -6.40
N GLU A 59 -11.80 8.38 -6.71
CA GLU A 59 -11.10 8.32 -8.01
C GLU A 59 -9.74 7.62 -7.95
N TRP A 60 -9.22 7.36 -6.74
CA TRP A 60 -7.90 6.76 -6.59
C TRP A 60 -7.72 6.06 -5.25
N PHE A 61 -6.81 5.08 -5.27
CA PHE A 61 -6.34 4.32 -4.12
C PHE A 61 -4.82 4.41 -4.04
N GLU A 62 -4.29 4.39 -2.83
CA GLU A 62 -2.85 4.53 -2.60
C GLU A 62 -2.36 3.61 -1.51
N PHE A 63 -1.22 2.99 -1.77
CA PHE A 63 -0.37 2.36 -0.77
C PHE A 63 0.94 3.14 -0.70
N HIS A 64 1.37 3.49 0.52
CA HIS A 64 2.64 4.19 0.75
C HIS A 64 3.37 3.61 1.96
N VAL A 65 4.70 3.52 1.85
CA VAL A 65 5.62 3.13 2.92
C VAL A 65 6.46 4.35 3.27
N SER A 66 6.13 4.99 4.39
CA SER A 66 6.74 6.25 4.78
C SER A 66 8.23 6.11 5.10
N ASP A 67 8.64 4.97 5.66
CA ASP A 67 10.03 4.69 6.04
C ASP A 67 11.00 4.67 4.84
N LEU A 68 10.46 4.35 3.66
CA LEU A 68 11.21 4.22 2.41
C LEU A 68 10.87 5.31 1.39
N ASP A 69 9.81 6.10 1.61
CA ASP A 69 9.27 7.06 0.64
C ASP A 69 9.00 6.38 -0.72
N VAL A 70 8.36 5.21 -0.68
CA VAL A 70 7.93 4.43 -1.86
C VAL A 70 6.46 4.07 -1.75
N GLY A 71 5.82 3.81 -2.89
CA GLY A 71 4.41 3.45 -2.91
C GLY A 71 3.88 3.26 -4.31
N THR A 72 2.57 3.12 -4.40
CA THR A 72 1.83 3.11 -5.66
C THR A 72 0.49 3.79 -5.48
N ARG A 73 0.03 4.46 -6.53
CA ARG A 73 -1.30 5.05 -6.62
C ARG A 73 -1.99 4.53 -7.86
N ARG A 74 -3.25 4.13 -7.70
CA ARG A 74 -4.09 3.53 -8.72
C ARG A 74 -5.29 4.44 -8.92
N PHE A 75 -5.62 4.72 -10.17
CA PHE A 75 -6.74 5.58 -10.52
C PHE A 75 -7.88 4.71 -11.02
N ASP A 76 -9.06 4.96 -10.47
CA ASP A 76 -10.30 4.28 -10.84
C ASP A 76 -11.46 5.26 -10.73
N TYR A 77 -11.98 5.65 -11.89
CA TYR A 77 -13.11 6.58 -12.04
C TYR A 77 -14.47 5.86 -12.19
N GLY A 78 -14.49 4.53 -12.09
CA GLY A 78 -15.71 3.74 -12.10
C GLY A 78 -16.54 3.94 -10.83
N ASP A 79 -17.81 3.55 -10.88
CA ASP A 79 -18.76 3.68 -9.76
C ASP A 79 -19.09 2.31 -9.14
N ASP A 80 -18.34 1.25 -9.49
CA ASP A 80 -18.57 -0.11 -8.98
C ASP A 80 -17.84 -0.33 -7.64
N GLU A 81 -18.61 -0.51 -6.57
CA GLU A 81 -18.06 -0.76 -5.22
C GLU A 81 -17.22 -2.04 -5.16
N THR A 82 -17.56 -3.07 -5.92
CA THR A 82 -16.87 -4.37 -5.93
C THR A 82 -15.48 -4.23 -6.55
N GLU A 83 -15.37 -3.50 -7.65
CA GLU A 83 -14.08 -3.23 -8.31
C GLU A 83 -13.17 -2.40 -7.38
N LYS A 84 -13.73 -1.36 -6.74
CA LYS A 84 -13.01 -0.52 -5.77
C LYS A 84 -12.52 -1.33 -4.57
N GLU A 85 -13.38 -2.19 -4.03
CA GLU A 85 -13.02 -3.07 -2.93
C GLU A 85 -11.91 -4.05 -3.33
N ALA A 86 -11.97 -4.63 -4.53
CA ALA A 86 -10.94 -5.55 -5.02
C ALA A 86 -9.58 -4.85 -5.14
N GLU A 87 -9.55 -3.64 -5.69
CA GLU A 87 -8.31 -2.87 -5.82
C GLU A 87 -7.73 -2.47 -4.45
N LEU A 88 -8.58 -2.00 -3.53
CA LEU A 88 -8.15 -1.71 -2.16
C LEU A 88 -7.64 -2.96 -1.44
N ARG A 89 -8.27 -4.11 -1.65
CA ARG A 89 -7.86 -5.38 -1.07
C ARG A 89 -6.49 -5.81 -1.59
N ASN A 90 -6.21 -5.62 -2.88
CA ASN A 90 -4.88 -5.86 -3.45
C ASN A 90 -3.82 -4.98 -2.78
N LEU A 91 -4.06 -3.68 -2.64
CA LEU A 91 -3.15 -2.76 -1.95
C LEU A 91 -2.97 -3.12 -0.47
N ALA A 92 -4.04 -3.57 0.20
CA ALA A 92 -4.00 -4.01 1.58
C ALA A 92 -3.13 -5.27 1.76
N TYR A 93 -3.15 -6.21 0.82
CA TYR A 93 -2.27 -7.37 0.85
C TYR A 93 -0.79 -7.00 0.72
N ILE A 94 -0.47 -6.04 -0.16
CA ILE A 94 0.89 -5.51 -0.29
C ILE A 94 1.33 -4.87 1.04
N ALA A 95 0.47 -4.05 1.64
CA ALA A 95 0.72 -3.42 2.93
C ALA A 95 0.94 -4.45 4.04
N ARG A 96 0.13 -5.51 4.09
CA ARG A 96 0.29 -6.62 5.04
C ARG A 96 1.63 -7.32 4.90
N ALA A 97 2.00 -7.71 3.67
CA ALA A 97 3.27 -8.35 3.39
C ALA A 97 4.47 -7.46 3.81
N TYR A 98 4.38 -6.16 3.56
CA TYR A 98 5.39 -5.21 4.03
C TYR A 98 5.49 -5.18 5.55
N LEU A 99 4.36 -5.03 6.25
CA LEU A 99 4.28 -4.96 7.70
C LEU A 99 4.74 -6.25 8.39
N GLN A 100 4.65 -7.40 7.71
CA GLN A 100 5.14 -8.69 8.20
C GLN A 100 6.62 -8.94 7.87
N GLY A 101 7.27 -8.04 7.13
CA GLY A 101 8.68 -8.15 6.77
C GLY A 101 8.95 -9.04 5.55
N GLU A 102 7.92 -9.41 4.79
CA GLU A 102 8.05 -10.27 3.59
C GLU A 102 8.61 -9.53 2.37
N GLY A 103 8.62 -8.20 2.41
CA GLY A 103 9.15 -7.36 1.35
C GLY A 103 10.68 -7.30 1.32
N ARG A 104 11.26 -7.35 0.12
CA ARG A 104 12.70 -7.15 -0.11
C ARG A 104 13.00 -5.70 -0.46
N VAL A 105 13.82 -5.04 0.35
CA VAL A 105 14.32 -3.69 0.05
C VAL A 105 15.67 -3.79 -0.65
N THR A 106 15.80 -3.13 -1.79
CA THR A 106 17.07 -2.94 -2.50
C THR A 106 17.37 -1.46 -2.66
N TYR A 107 18.66 -1.11 -2.67
CA TYR A 107 19.11 0.26 -2.80
C TYR A 107 19.88 0.43 -4.10
N ARG A 108 19.38 1.29 -4.99
CA ARG A 108 20.10 1.64 -6.22
C ARG A 108 20.92 2.92 -6.01
N PRO A 109 22.16 2.99 -6.51
CA PRO A 109 22.92 4.24 -6.53
C PRO A 109 22.14 5.34 -7.25
N SER A 110 22.09 6.54 -6.69
CA SER A 110 21.55 7.70 -7.38
C SER A 110 22.68 8.50 -8.00
N LEU A 111 22.63 8.73 -9.31
CA LEU A 111 23.61 9.58 -10.00
C LEU A 111 23.47 11.07 -9.67
N ILE A 112 22.31 11.49 -9.14
CA ILE A 112 21.96 12.91 -8.90
C ILE A 112 21.76 13.20 -7.41
N ARG A 113 21.35 12.21 -6.59
CA ARG A 113 21.07 12.40 -5.16
C ARG A 113 22.16 11.80 -4.29
N ARG A 114 22.43 12.43 -3.14
CA ARG A 114 23.39 11.97 -2.13
C ARG A 114 22.97 10.69 -1.39
N ARG A 115 21.78 10.14 -1.63
CA ARG A 115 21.26 8.95 -0.94
C ARG A 115 20.84 7.87 -1.95
N PRO A 116 21.11 6.58 -1.67
CA PRO A 116 20.60 5.48 -2.47
C PRO A 116 19.07 5.54 -2.57
N LEU A 117 18.53 5.16 -3.72
CA LEU A 117 17.09 5.11 -3.96
C LEU A 117 16.57 3.72 -3.53
N PRO A 118 15.67 3.64 -2.53
CA PRO A 118 15.06 2.38 -2.15
C PRO A 118 14.10 1.90 -3.25
N THR A 119 14.03 0.59 -3.42
CA THR A 119 13.00 -0.10 -4.17
C THR A 119 12.53 -1.27 -3.32
N LEU A 120 11.24 -1.27 -3.00
CA LEU A 120 10.57 -2.33 -2.27
C LEU A 120 9.98 -3.33 -3.27
N THR A 121 10.34 -4.60 -3.14
CA THR A 121 9.75 -5.69 -3.93
C THR A 121 8.90 -6.56 -3.01
N ILE A 122 7.64 -6.77 -3.37
CA ILE A 122 6.68 -7.59 -2.63
C ILE A 122 6.02 -8.54 -3.61
N GLU A 123 5.85 -9.79 -3.21
CA GLU A 123 5.17 -10.81 -4.00
C GLU A 123 3.91 -11.23 -3.25
N THR A 124 2.75 -11.03 -3.86
CA THR A 124 1.45 -11.36 -3.26
C THR A 124 0.55 -11.90 -4.36
N HIS A 125 -0.15 -13.01 -4.11
CA HIS A 125 -1.15 -13.58 -5.02
C HIS A 125 -0.63 -13.81 -6.46
N GLY A 126 0.60 -14.30 -6.61
CA GLY A 126 1.19 -14.55 -7.95
C GLY A 126 1.63 -13.31 -8.69
N VAL A 127 1.58 -12.13 -8.07
CA VAL A 127 1.99 -10.86 -8.66
C VAL A 127 3.21 -10.31 -7.92
N ARG A 128 4.21 -9.88 -8.69
CA ARG A 128 5.37 -9.16 -8.17
C ARG A 128 5.20 -7.66 -8.34
N TRP A 129 5.18 -6.96 -7.22
CA TRP A 129 5.19 -5.52 -7.14
C TRP A 129 6.61 -5.01 -6.93
N ARG A 130 7.04 -4.06 -7.77
CA ARG A 130 8.25 -3.27 -7.54
C ARG A 130 7.85 -1.82 -7.32
N LEU A 131 8.08 -1.33 -6.11
CA LEU A 131 7.63 -0.02 -5.64
C LEU A 131 8.84 0.89 -5.44
N GLY A 132 8.88 1.98 -6.20
CA GLY A 132 9.80 3.08 -6.01
C GLY A 132 9.08 4.36 -5.64
N ARG A 133 9.85 5.44 -5.47
CA ARG A 133 9.29 6.75 -5.12
C ARG A 133 8.42 7.36 -6.22
N ARG A 134 8.72 7.08 -7.49
CA ARG A 134 8.09 7.74 -8.65
C ARG A 134 7.43 6.76 -9.61
N THR A 135 7.82 5.50 -9.53
CA THR A 135 7.45 4.46 -10.46
C THR A 135 7.19 3.21 -9.66
N SER A 136 6.02 2.63 -9.88
CA SER A 136 5.68 1.29 -9.47
C SER A 136 5.46 0.44 -10.73
N THR A 137 5.82 -0.84 -10.67
CA THR A 137 5.52 -1.81 -11.72
C THR A 137 4.96 -3.06 -11.10
N GLU A 138 4.05 -3.68 -11.83
CA GLU A 138 3.39 -4.92 -11.50
C GLU A 138 3.71 -5.95 -12.59
N GLU A 139 4.04 -7.17 -12.20
CA GLU A 139 4.43 -8.25 -13.10
C GLU A 139 3.73 -9.55 -12.66
N ASP A 140 2.89 -10.11 -13.53
CA ASP A 140 2.24 -11.41 -13.32
C ASP A 140 3.28 -12.54 -13.42
N LEU A 141 3.47 -13.30 -12.35
CA LEU A 141 4.48 -14.36 -12.30
C LEU A 141 4.07 -15.61 -13.10
N GLU A 142 2.78 -15.79 -13.37
CA GLU A 142 2.26 -16.92 -14.15
C GLU A 142 2.55 -16.80 -15.66
N ASN A 143 2.83 -15.59 -16.16
CA ASN A 143 3.09 -15.32 -17.58
C ASN A 143 4.59 -15.08 -17.89
N SER A 144 5.47 -15.22 -16.90
CA SER A 144 6.92 -14.93 -17.03
C SER A 144 7.80 -16.14 -17.36
N SER A 145 7.23 -17.25 -17.87
CA SER A 145 7.96 -18.50 -18.22
C SER A 145 8.24 -18.63 -19.72
#